data_AF-A0A9X4RSA8-F1
#
_entry.id   AF-A0A9X4RSA8-F1
#
_cell.length_a   1.000
_cell.length_b   1.000
_cell.length_c   1.000
_cell.angle_alpha   90.00
_cell.angle_beta   90.00
_cell.angle_gamma   90.00
#
_symmetry.space_group_name_H-M   'P 1'
#
loop_
_entity.id
_entity.type
_entity.pdbx_description
1 polymer ?
#
loop_
_entity_poly.entity_id
_entity_poly.type
_entity_poly.pdbx_seq_one_letter_code
_entity_poly.pdbx_strand_id
1 'polypeptide(L)'
;PSPVRRVEIPKLNGGVRLLGIPTVTDRLIQQAIAQVLSPIFDPMFSEHSHGFRPRRRGHDAVKKAQTYIEEGYRWVVDMDLEKFFDKVNHDKLMGLIAKHVKDRTILTLIRRYLESGIMVNGMEIESDQGVPQGGPLSPRPRFE
;
A
#
# COMPACT_ATOMS: atom_id res chain seq x y z
N PRO A 1 -13.11 -13.40 -0.69
CA PRO A 1 -12.38 -12.59 -1.70
C PRO A 1 -11.82 -13.51 -2.77
N SER A 2 -11.83 -13.09 -4.03
CA SER A 2 -11.27 -13.92 -5.10
C SER A 2 -9.75 -13.74 -5.13
N PRO A 3 -8.99 -14.78 -5.52
CA PRO A 3 -7.55 -14.69 -5.64
C PRO A 3 -7.16 -13.66 -6.71
N VAL A 4 -6.12 -12.88 -6.44
CA VAL A 4 -5.69 -11.78 -7.32
C VAL A 4 -4.93 -12.33 -8.53
N ARG A 5 -5.22 -11.83 -9.73
CA ARG A 5 -4.50 -12.26 -10.94
C ARG A 5 -3.11 -11.63 -10.98
N ARG A 6 -2.05 -12.46 -11.02
CA ARG A 6 -0.67 -11.97 -11.18
C ARG A 6 -0.42 -11.52 -12.62
N VAL A 7 0.13 -10.32 -12.77
CA VAL A 7 0.58 -9.77 -14.06
C VAL A 7 1.98 -9.22 -13.90
N GLU A 8 2.88 -9.59 -14.80
CA GLU A 8 4.25 -9.10 -14.82
C GLU A 8 4.33 -7.88 -15.75
N ILE A 9 4.81 -6.75 -15.23
CA ILE A 9 5.04 -5.53 -16.01
C ILE A 9 6.53 -5.19 -15.98
N PRO A 10 7.17 -4.94 -17.13
CA PRO A 10 8.57 -4.54 -17.17
C PRO A 10 8.77 -3.15 -16.54
N LYS A 11 9.80 -3.01 -15.71
CA LYS A 11 10.32 -1.72 -15.23
C LYS A 11 11.24 -1.11 -16.29
N LEU A 12 11.23 0.22 -16.40
CA LEU A 12 12.13 0.99 -17.26
C LEU A 12 13.63 0.69 -17.00
N ASN A 13 14.00 0.29 -15.79
CA ASN A 13 15.39 0.11 -15.36
C ASN A 13 15.86 -1.35 -15.36
N GLY A 14 15.15 -2.27 -16.02
CA GLY A 14 15.55 -3.69 -16.09
C GLY A 14 15.14 -4.49 -14.85
N GLY A 15 13.86 -4.83 -14.76
CA GLY A 15 13.31 -5.73 -13.75
C GLY A 15 11.81 -5.93 -13.97
N VAL A 16 11.20 -6.93 -13.33
CA VAL A 16 9.75 -7.16 -13.41
C VAL A 16 9.04 -6.60 -12.18
N ARG A 17 7.90 -5.95 -12.40
CA ARG A 17 6.94 -5.56 -11.36
C ARG A 17 5.78 -6.54 -11.40
N LEU A 18 5.59 -7.24 -10.28
CA LEU A 18 4.48 -8.15 -10.09
C LEU A 18 3.28 -7.34 -9.62
N LEU A 19 2.23 -7.26 -10.43
CA LEU A 19 0.95 -6.68 -10.04
C LEU A 19 -0.05 -7.79 -9.71
N GLY A 20 -0.76 -7.63 -8.61
CA GLY A 20 -1.96 -8.40 -8.30
C GLY A 20 -3.18 -7.60 -8.73
N ILE A 21 -3.90 -8.05 -9.76
CA ILE A 21 -5.13 -7.41 -10.22
C ILE A 21 -6.32 -8.15 -9.57
N PRO A 22 -6.94 -7.57 -8.53
CA PRO A 22 -8.18 -8.11 -7.96
C PRO A 22 -9.35 -7.99 -8.94
N THR A 23 -10.40 -8.78 -8.71
CA THR A 23 -11.64 -8.72 -9.49
C THR A 23 -12.32 -7.35 -9.35
N VAL A 24 -13.23 -7.02 -10.27
CA VAL A 24 -13.97 -5.73 -10.22
C VAL A 24 -14.72 -5.58 -8.89
N THR A 25 -15.36 -6.65 -8.43
CA THR A 25 -16.10 -6.69 -7.16
C THR A 25 -15.16 -6.47 -5.98
N ASP A 26 -14.01 -7.14 -5.96
CA ASP A 26 -13.02 -6.97 -4.90
C ASP A 26 -12.44 -5.54 -4.91
N ARG A 27 -12.22 -4.93 -6.08
CA ARG A 27 -11.81 -3.52 -6.19
C ARG A 27 -12.85 -2.57 -5.61
N LEU A 28 -14.13 -2.80 -5.91
CA LEU A 28 -15.22 -1.98 -5.38
C LEU A 28 -15.26 -2.05 -3.85
N ILE A 29 -15.18 -3.24 -3.28
CA ILE A 29 -15.21 -3.43 -1.82
C ILE A 29 -13.96 -2.84 -1.17
N GLN A 30 -12.78 -3.07 -1.73
CA GLN A 30 -11.53 -2.47 -1.23
C GLN A 30 -11.56 -0.94 -1.26
N GLN A 31 -12.14 -0.35 -2.31
CA GLN A 31 -12.32 1.09 -2.41
C GLN A 31 -13.29 1.62 -1.34
N ALA A 32 -14.40 0.91 -1.09
CA ALA A 32 -15.35 1.29 -0.04
C ALA A 32 -14.69 1.24 1.35
N ILE A 33 -13.90 0.20 1.64
CA ILE A 33 -13.13 0.12 2.89
C ILE A 33 -12.13 1.29 2.97
N ALA A 34 -11.40 1.56 1.89
CA ALA A 34 -10.42 2.66 1.85
C ALA A 34 -11.07 4.03 2.13
N GLN A 35 -12.27 4.28 1.60
CA GLN A 35 -13.00 5.52 1.85
C GLN A 35 -13.40 5.71 3.32
N VAL A 36 -13.72 4.62 4.03
CA VAL A 36 -14.05 4.66 5.46
C VAL A 36 -12.80 4.77 6.33
N LEU A 37 -11.73 4.06 5.97
CA LEU A 37 -10.49 4.06 6.77
C LEU A 37 -9.64 5.33 6.56
N SER A 38 -9.64 5.90 5.37
CA SER A 38 -8.85 7.11 5.05
C SER A 38 -9.08 8.26 6.03
N PRO A 39 -10.32 8.70 6.35
CA PRO A 39 -10.53 9.79 7.30
C PRO A 39 -10.13 9.45 8.74
N ILE A 40 -10.03 8.17 9.09
CA ILE A 40 -9.58 7.71 10.42
C ILE A 40 -8.05 7.79 10.50
N PHE A 41 -7.34 7.28 9.48
CA PHE A 41 -5.89 7.19 9.49
C PHE A 41 -5.16 8.44 8.97
N ASP A 42 -5.75 9.18 8.03
CA ASP A 42 -5.09 10.34 7.41
C ASP A 42 -4.66 11.43 8.42
N PRO A 43 -5.47 11.78 9.44
CA PRO A 43 -5.06 12.73 10.47
C PRO A 43 -3.93 12.25 11.38
N MET A 44 -3.72 10.92 11.49
CA MET A 44 -2.70 10.34 12.35
C MET A 44 -1.33 10.24 11.68
N PHE A 45 -1.27 10.37 10.35
CA PHE A 45 0.01 10.36 9.64
C PHE A 45 0.80 11.63 9.87
N SER A 46 2.12 11.46 10.05
CA SER A 46 3.07 12.57 10.18
C SER A 46 2.90 13.63 9.09
N GLU A 47 3.13 14.89 9.46
CA GLU A 47 3.12 16.01 8.53
C GLU A 47 4.22 15.94 7.46
N HIS A 48 5.22 15.07 7.63
CA HIS A 48 6.26 14.82 6.64
C HIS A 48 5.95 13.59 5.75
N SER A 49 4.81 12.93 5.97
CA SER A 49 4.33 11.89 5.06
C SER A 49 3.58 12.52 3.90
N HIS A 50 4.14 12.41 2.70
CA HIS A 50 3.56 12.95 1.46
C HIS A 50 3.04 11.87 0.50
N GLY A 51 3.42 10.61 0.70
CA GLY A 51 3.02 9.51 -0.16
C GLY A 51 1.56 9.10 0.05
N PHE A 52 0.81 8.95 -1.04
CA PHE A 52 -0.52 8.32 -1.08
C PHE A 52 -1.59 8.95 -0.18
N ARG A 53 -1.44 10.23 0.16
CA ARG A 53 -2.40 10.95 1.01
C ARG A 53 -3.28 11.89 0.19
N PRO A 54 -4.57 12.02 0.56
CA PRO A 54 -5.44 13.00 -0.06
C PRO A 54 -4.87 14.40 0.13
N ARG A 55 -4.81 15.19 -0.95
CA ARG A 55 -4.32 16.58 -0.98
C ARG A 55 -2.82 16.78 -0.67
N ARG A 56 -1.99 15.73 -0.75
CA ARG A 56 -0.53 15.83 -0.68
C ARG A 56 0.12 15.32 -1.96
N ARG A 57 1.11 16.04 -2.47
CA ARG A 57 1.81 15.73 -3.73
C ARG A 57 3.30 15.49 -3.49
N GLY A 58 3.93 14.74 -4.39
CA GLY A 58 5.39 14.54 -4.36
C GLY A 58 6.18 15.85 -4.42
N HIS A 59 5.66 16.85 -5.14
CA HIS A 59 6.24 18.19 -5.17
C HIS A 59 6.31 18.86 -3.80
N ASP A 60 5.36 18.58 -2.89
CA ASP A 60 5.38 19.16 -1.54
C ASP A 60 6.54 18.59 -0.72
N ALA A 61 6.88 17.31 -0.93
CA ALA A 61 8.04 16.68 -0.30
C ALA A 61 9.35 17.30 -0.80
N VAL A 62 9.46 17.56 -2.11
CA VAL A 62 10.64 18.19 -2.71
C VAL A 62 10.83 19.61 -2.19
N LYS A 63 9.75 20.40 -2.12
CA LYS A 63 9.82 21.76 -1.54
C LYS A 63 10.28 21.74 -0.10
N LYS A 64 9.77 20.81 0.72
CA LYS A 64 10.19 20.68 2.11
C LYS A 64 11.67 20.27 2.23
N ALA A 65 12.14 19.39 1.36
CA ALA A 65 13.55 19.01 1.28
C ALA A 65 14.46 20.20 0.92
N GLN A 66 14.03 21.06 -0.02
CA GLN A 66 14.75 22.29 -0.35
C GLN A 66 14.87 23.22 0.85
N THR A 67 13.81 23.41 1.63
CA THR A 67 13.86 24.22 2.86
C THR A 67 14.90 23.70 3.85
N TYR A 68 15.03 22.38 4.05
CA TYR A 68 16.06 21.83 4.94
C TYR A 68 17.49 22.11 4.44
N ILE A 69 17.70 22.10 3.13
CA ILE A 69 19.01 22.44 2.56
C ILE A 69 19.32 23.93 2.81
N GLU A 70 18.33 24.81 2.64
CA GLU A 70 18.43 26.25 2.93
C GLU A 70 18.69 26.55 4.42
N GLU A 71 18.09 25.76 5.32
CA GLU A 71 18.31 25.83 6.78
C GLU A 71 19.70 25.32 7.22
N GLY A 72 20.49 24.76 6.30
CA GLY A 72 21.87 24.34 6.53
C GLY A 72 22.06 22.83 6.71
N TYR A 73 21.02 22.00 6.56
CA TYR A 73 21.14 20.55 6.57
C TYR A 73 21.67 20.05 5.21
N ARG A 74 22.98 19.83 5.12
CA ARG A 74 23.68 19.48 3.87
C ARG A 74 23.83 17.98 3.61
N TRP A 75 23.51 17.15 4.60
CA TRP A 75 23.65 15.70 4.50
C TRP A 75 22.26 15.06 4.41
N VAL A 76 22.08 14.20 3.42
CA VAL A 76 20.85 13.43 3.21
C VAL A 76 21.15 11.97 3.47
N VAL A 77 20.31 11.34 4.27
CA VAL A 77 20.32 9.88 4.46
C VAL A 77 19.20 9.31 3.62
N ASP A 78 19.57 8.68 2.50
CA ASP A 78 18.62 8.00 1.63
C ASP A 78 18.34 6.59 2.17
N MET A 79 17.05 6.27 2.34
CA MET A 79 16.60 4.99 2.87
C MET A 79 15.51 4.44 1.96
N ASP A 80 15.79 3.31 1.30
CA ASP A 80 14.81 2.56 0.52
C ASP A 80 14.55 1.18 1.15
N LEU A 81 13.28 0.77 1.15
CA LEU A 81 12.87 -0.55 1.63
C LEU A 81 12.62 -1.48 0.45
N GLU A 82 13.59 -2.33 0.17
CA GLU A 82 13.48 -3.30 -0.92
C GLU A 82 12.29 -4.24 -0.69
N LYS A 83 11.39 -4.30 -1.68
CA LYS A 83 10.20 -5.16 -1.69
C LYS A 83 9.30 -4.97 -0.45
N PHE A 84 9.10 -3.71 -0.03
CA PHE A 84 8.24 -3.37 1.10
C PHE A 84 6.92 -4.14 1.10
N PHE A 85 6.20 -4.11 -0.03
CA PHE A 85 4.90 -4.78 -0.16
C PHE A 85 4.98 -6.30 -0.13
N ASP A 86 6.10 -6.93 -0.48
CA ASP A 86 6.21 -8.39 -0.51
C ASP A 86 6.59 -8.95 0.87
N LYS A 87 7.15 -8.12 1.76
CA LYS A 87 7.65 -8.50 3.10
C LYS A 87 6.76 -8.04 4.25
N VAL A 88 5.59 -7.47 3.98
CA VAL A 88 4.69 -7.01 5.05
C VAL A 88 4.15 -8.21 5.83
N ASN A 89 4.41 -8.24 7.13
CA ASN A 89 3.86 -9.25 8.03
C ASN A 89 2.39 -8.91 8.37
N HIS A 90 1.48 -9.84 8.08
CA HIS A 90 0.03 -9.63 8.24
C HIS A 90 -0.37 -9.41 9.68
N ASP A 91 0.19 -10.15 10.64
CA ASP A 91 -0.19 -10.02 12.05
C ASP A 91 0.25 -8.67 12.63
N LYS A 92 1.45 -8.20 12.28
CA LYS A 92 1.90 -6.86 12.67
C LYS A 92 1.01 -5.78 12.07
N LEU A 93 0.67 -5.88 10.78
CA LEU A 93 -0.23 -4.92 10.12
C LEU A 93 -1.62 -4.92 10.76
N MET A 94 -2.21 -6.10 10.97
CA MET A 94 -3.51 -6.25 11.61
C MET A 94 -3.50 -5.73 13.04
N GLY A 95 -2.42 -5.93 13.79
CA GLY A 95 -2.25 -5.37 15.13
C GLY A 95 -2.23 -3.84 15.14
N LEU A 96 -1.64 -3.19 14.14
CA LEU A 96 -1.64 -1.73 14.02
C LEU A 96 -3.02 -1.18 13.65
N ILE A 97 -3.74 -1.87 12.75
CA ILE A 97 -5.10 -1.49 12.35
C ILE A 97 -6.07 -1.67 13.53
N ALA A 98 -5.98 -2.79 14.26
CA ALA A 98 -6.85 -3.12 15.39
C ALA A 98 -6.76 -2.13 16.57
N LYS A 99 -5.66 -1.36 16.67
CA LYS A 99 -5.54 -0.28 17.67
C LYS A 99 -6.55 0.86 17.43
N HIS A 100 -6.92 1.09 16.17
CA HIS A 100 -7.76 2.23 15.78
C HIS A 100 -9.14 1.80 15.27
N VAL A 101 -9.25 0.61 14.68
CA VAL A 101 -10.49 0.02 14.19
C VAL A 101 -10.91 -1.11 15.11
N LYS A 102 -12.04 -0.95 15.81
CA LYS A 102 -12.57 -1.97 16.74
C LYS A 102 -13.60 -2.92 16.10
N ASP A 103 -14.04 -2.62 14.87
CA ASP A 103 -15.01 -3.45 14.17
C ASP A 103 -14.38 -4.77 13.71
N ARG A 104 -14.82 -5.86 14.35
CA ARG A 104 -14.33 -7.22 14.05
C ARG A 104 -14.66 -7.65 12.63
N THR A 105 -15.77 -7.18 12.06
CA THR A 105 -16.20 -7.53 10.70
C THR A 105 -15.22 -6.95 9.68
N ILE A 106 -14.88 -5.67 9.84
CA ILE A 106 -13.91 -4.98 8.97
C ILE A 106 -12.52 -5.60 9.13
N LEU A 107 -12.07 -5.85 10.37
CA LEU A 107 -10.78 -6.49 10.61
C LEU A 107 -10.69 -7.88 9.97
N THR A 108 -11.73 -8.70 10.11
CA THR A 108 -11.80 -10.03 9.49
C THR A 108 -11.79 -9.93 7.97
N LEU A 109 -12.51 -8.95 7.41
CA LEU A 109 -12.57 -8.73 5.97
C LEU A 109 -11.21 -8.30 5.41
N ILE A 110 -10.50 -7.38 6.07
CA ILE A 110 -9.15 -6.95 5.68
C ILE A 110 -8.18 -8.11 5.74
N ARG A 111 -8.20 -8.90 6.84
CA ARG A 111 -7.37 -10.10 6.96
C ARG A 111 -7.62 -11.07 5.82
N ARG A 112 -8.88 -11.35 5.47
CA ARG A 112 -9.23 -12.19 4.32
C ARG A 112 -8.71 -11.63 3.00
N TYR A 113 -8.60 -10.31 2.82
CA TYR A 113 -8.00 -9.71 1.62
C TYR A 113 -6.47 -9.79 1.60
N LEU A 114 -5.82 -9.84 2.76
CA LEU A 114 -4.37 -10.06 2.87
C LEU A 114 -4.03 -11.54 2.59
N GLU A 115 -4.85 -12.45 3.11
CA GLU A 115 -4.72 -13.89 2.95
C GLU A 115 -5.26 -14.39 1.60
N SER A 116 -6.07 -13.61 0.89
CA SER A 116 -6.57 -14.00 -0.43
C SER A 116 -5.38 -14.10 -1.38
N GLY A 117 -5.00 -15.35 -1.65
CA GLY A 117 -3.81 -15.72 -2.38
C GLY A 117 -3.72 -15.13 -3.79
N ILE A 118 -2.62 -15.42 -4.44
CA ILE A 118 -2.35 -14.98 -5.80
C ILE A 118 -2.70 -16.12 -6.75
N MET A 119 -3.53 -15.83 -7.75
CA MET A 119 -3.79 -16.73 -8.87
C MET A 119 -2.63 -16.61 -9.86
N VAL A 120 -1.85 -17.68 -10.03
CA VAL A 120 -0.77 -17.80 -11.00
C VAL A 120 -1.07 -18.96 -11.94
N ASN A 121 -1.28 -18.68 -13.23
CA ASN A 121 -1.53 -19.70 -14.27
C ASN A 121 -2.69 -20.68 -13.95
N GLY A 122 -3.73 -20.22 -13.24
CA GLY A 122 -4.87 -21.06 -12.88
C GLY A 122 -4.70 -21.86 -11.58
N MET A 123 -3.56 -21.72 -10.89
CA MET A 123 -3.34 -22.27 -9.55
C MET A 123 -3.40 -21.17 -8.49
N GLU A 124 -4.15 -21.43 -7.42
CA GLU A 124 -4.18 -20.59 -6.23
C GLU A 124 -2.91 -20.84 -5.41
N ILE A 125 -2.12 -19.79 -5.19
CA ILE A 125 -0.96 -19.82 -4.31
C ILE A 125 -1.30 -18.99 -3.09
N GLU A 126 -1.28 -19.60 -1.90
CA GLU A 126 -1.45 -18.89 -0.63
C GLU A 126 -0.32 -17.86 -0.45
N SER A 127 -0.67 -16.69 0.09
CA SER A 127 0.28 -15.60 0.31
C SER A 127 0.56 -15.48 1.80
N ASP A 128 1.61 -16.14 2.29
CA ASP A 128 1.98 -16.12 3.71
C ASP A 128 2.48 -14.74 4.19
N GLN A 129 2.96 -13.90 3.25
CA GLN A 129 3.46 -12.55 3.51
C GLN A 129 3.15 -11.61 2.34
N GLY A 130 3.12 -10.32 2.64
CA GLY A 130 3.00 -9.25 1.65
C GLY A 130 1.56 -8.83 1.35
N VAL A 131 1.42 -7.72 0.63
CA VAL A 131 0.13 -7.12 0.25
C VAL A 131 0.06 -7.04 -1.28
N PRO A 132 -1.02 -7.52 -1.92
CA PRO A 132 -1.11 -7.54 -3.37
C PRO A 132 -1.06 -6.13 -3.98
N GLN A 133 0.01 -5.88 -4.76
CA GLN A 133 0.21 -4.61 -5.46
C GLN A 133 -0.82 -4.43 -6.59
N GLY A 134 -1.88 -3.67 -6.35
CA GLY A 134 -2.88 -3.35 -7.37
C GLY A 134 -4.31 -3.14 -6.85
N GLY A 135 -4.58 -3.56 -5.61
CA GLY A 135 -5.83 -3.27 -4.92
C GLY A 135 -5.94 -1.79 -4.51
N PRO A 136 -7.14 -1.15 -4.53
CA PRO A 136 -7.31 0.23 -4.07
C PRO A 136 -6.96 0.46 -2.60
N LEU A 137 -6.98 -0.62 -1.79
CA LEU A 137 -6.52 -0.60 -0.40
C LEU A 137 -4.98 -0.54 -0.29
N SER A 138 -4.27 -0.95 -1.35
CA SER A 138 -2.82 -0.85 -1.43
C SER A 138 -2.44 0.44 -2.18
N PRO A 139 -1.60 1.30 -1.61
CA PRO A 139 -1.24 2.56 -2.24
C PRO A 139 -0.64 2.34 -3.65
N ARG A 140 -1.30 2.90 -4.68
CA ARG A 140 -0.86 2.82 -6.08
C ARG A 140 -0.09 4.09 -6.44
N PRO A 141 1.14 4.02 -6.98
CA PRO A 141 1.80 5.19 -7.58
C PRO A 141 0.88 5.77 -8.65
N ARG A 142 0.50 7.05 -8.52
CA ARG A 142 -0.06 7.78 -9.66
C ARG A 142 1.10 7.96 -10.63
N PHE A 143 0.99 7.31 -11.78
CA PHE A 143 1.71 7.74 -12.96
C PHE A 143 0.87 8.87 -13.55
N GLU A 144 1.37 10.10 -13.45
CA GLU A 144 1.06 11.17 -14.40
C GLU A 144 1.80 10.90 -15.70
#